data_AF-A0A958J6H5-F1
#
_entry.id   AF-A0A958J6H5-F1
#
_cell.length_a   1.000
_cell.length_b   1.000
_cell.length_c   1.000
_cell.angle_alpha   90.00
_cell.angle_beta   90.00
_cell.angle_gamma   90.00
#
_symmetry.space_group_name_H-M   'P 1'
#
loop_
_entity.id
_entity.type
_entity.pdbx_description
1 polymer ?
#
loop_
_entity_poly.entity_id
_entity_poly.type
_entity_poly.pdbx_seq_one_letter_code
_entity_poly.pdbx_strand_id
1 'polypeptide(L)'
;GLAIEGKPIPSQGYGTYHLSLLIGAHSLPLALEVPDYYTSYALWINDSLVARNGMPGIDRVSTTPHWLPQTVAINLLPGHNEIVLQIANFHHSKGGGREAILLGSEAQLTRKRETEAALDFFLAGTLIMGGLFFLGLYLFGQRERAIIYFSLFSIVYSYRVLGFGSYFLHSLLPQLSWGLTIRLEYLTLYASAA
;
A
#
# COMPACT_ATOMS: atom_id res chain seq x y z
N GLY A 1 -6.61 -14.41 -14.68
CA GLY A 1 -5.39 -14.59 -13.86
C GLY A 1 -4.24 -14.87 -14.80
N LEU A 2 -3.01 -14.53 -14.40
CA LEU A 2 -1.81 -14.90 -15.15
C LEU A 2 -1.69 -16.43 -15.24
N ALA A 3 -1.34 -16.92 -16.42
CA ALA A 3 -1.11 -18.34 -16.66
C ALA A 3 0.29 -18.51 -17.27
N ILE A 4 1.08 -19.43 -16.71
CA ILE A 4 2.36 -19.85 -17.27
C ILE A 4 2.12 -21.22 -17.89
N GLU A 5 2.44 -21.37 -19.18
CA GLU A 5 2.26 -22.63 -19.92
C GLU A 5 0.82 -23.18 -19.84
N GLY A 6 -0.18 -22.29 -19.81
CA GLY A 6 -1.60 -22.65 -19.73
C GLY A 6 -2.09 -23.08 -18.34
N LYS A 7 -1.23 -23.07 -17.31
CA LYS A 7 -1.63 -23.34 -15.92
C LYS A 7 -1.88 -22.04 -15.17
N PRO A 8 -3.03 -21.88 -14.48
CA PRO A 8 -3.28 -20.70 -13.67
C PRO A 8 -2.28 -20.64 -12.52
N ILE A 9 -1.67 -19.48 -12.33
CA ILE A 9 -0.76 -19.27 -11.20
C ILE A 9 -1.61 -19.10 -9.93
N PRO A 10 -1.39 -19.90 -8.88
CA PRO A 10 -2.09 -19.72 -7.61
C PRO A 10 -1.73 -18.37 -7.00
N SER A 11 -2.67 -17.76 -6.27
CA SER A 11 -2.40 -16.48 -5.60
C SER A 11 -1.44 -16.61 -4.42
N GLN A 12 -1.25 -17.84 -3.91
CA GLN A 12 -0.30 -18.17 -2.85
C GLN A 12 0.91 -18.91 -3.42
N GLY A 13 2.09 -18.52 -2.99
CA GLY A 13 3.38 -19.01 -3.46
C GLY A 13 4.44 -17.92 -3.39
N TYR A 14 5.58 -18.16 -4.03
CA TYR A 14 6.68 -17.20 -4.12
C TYR A 14 7.15 -17.09 -5.57
N GLY A 15 7.81 -15.99 -5.89
CA GLY A 15 8.32 -15.73 -7.23
C GLY A 15 9.40 -14.66 -7.23
N THR A 16 10.24 -14.70 -8.26
CA THR A 16 11.32 -13.74 -8.48
C THR A 16 11.13 -13.07 -9.83
N TYR A 17 11.08 -11.75 -9.82
CA TYR A 17 11.14 -10.94 -11.02
C TYR A 17 12.55 -10.42 -11.21
N HIS A 18 13.01 -10.41 -12.46
CA HIS A 18 14.31 -9.87 -12.84
C HIS A 18 14.11 -8.80 -13.92
N LEU A 19 14.76 -7.67 -13.74
CA LEU A 19 14.74 -6.56 -14.68
C LEU A 19 16.16 -6.02 -14.87
N SER A 20 16.61 -5.95 -16.11
CA SER A 20 17.86 -5.31 -16.48
C SER A 20 17.61 -3.89 -16.98
N LEU A 21 18.34 -2.92 -16.43
CA LEU A 21 18.29 -1.51 -16.81
C LEU A 21 19.63 -1.05 -17.37
N LEU A 22 19.60 -0.23 -18.41
CA LEU A 22 20.78 0.42 -18.96
C LEU A 22 20.74 1.92 -18.63
N ILE A 23 21.74 2.41 -17.90
CA ILE A 23 21.82 3.79 -17.41
C ILE A 23 23.00 4.52 -18.06
N GLY A 24 22.79 5.75 -18.52
CA GLY A 24 23.84 6.60 -19.06
C GLY A 24 24.79 7.16 -17.99
N ALA A 25 25.97 7.66 -18.39
CA ALA A 25 27.02 8.13 -17.48
C ALA A 25 26.66 9.33 -16.59
N HIS A 26 25.59 10.07 -16.93
CA HIS A 26 25.08 11.21 -16.15
C HIS A 26 23.67 10.90 -15.64
N SER A 27 23.57 10.04 -14.63
CA SER A 27 22.31 9.85 -13.92
C SER A 27 22.20 10.82 -12.75
N LEU A 28 21.06 11.52 -12.67
CA LEU A 28 20.65 12.23 -11.46
C LEU A 28 20.48 11.22 -10.30
N PRO A 29 20.47 11.68 -9.04
CA PRO A 29 20.05 10.84 -7.92
C PRO A 29 18.64 10.30 -8.19
N LEU A 30 18.52 8.98 -8.32
CA LEU A 30 17.27 8.30 -8.58
C LEU A 30 16.78 7.65 -7.29
N ALA A 31 15.48 7.44 -7.22
CA ALA A 31 14.81 6.70 -6.18
C ALA A 31 13.77 5.77 -6.79
N LEU A 32 13.46 4.70 -6.07
CA LEU A 32 12.35 3.81 -6.36
C LEU A 32 11.24 4.02 -5.34
N GLU A 33 10.02 4.20 -5.82
CA GLU A 33 8.81 4.05 -5.02
C GLU A 33 8.36 2.60 -5.17
N VAL A 34 8.58 1.82 -4.11
CA VAL A 34 8.17 0.42 -4.03
C VAL A 34 6.82 0.38 -3.32
N PRO A 35 5.74 -0.03 -4.01
CA PRO A 35 4.42 -0.07 -3.41
C PRO A 35 4.32 -1.17 -2.35
N ASP A 36 3.21 -1.19 -1.62
CA ASP A 36 2.88 -2.31 -0.76
C ASP A 36 2.59 -3.55 -1.61
N TYR A 37 3.36 -4.61 -1.37
CA TYR A 37 2.98 -5.94 -1.81
C TYR A 37 2.16 -6.60 -0.69
N TYR A 38 1.13 -7.37 -1.06
CA TYR A 38 0.13 -7.91 -0.13
C TYR A 38 0.68 -8.65 1.10
N THR A 39 1.93 -9.12 1.06
CA THR A 39 2.54 -9.90 2.14
C THR A 39 3.99 -9.53 2.36
N SER A 40 4.90 -9.98 1.48
CA SER A 40 6.33 -9.73 1.67
C SER A 40 7.08 -9.57 0.36
N TYR A 41 8.12 -8.74 0.40
CA TYR A 41 9.07 -8.61 -0.70
C TYR A 41 10.49 -8.31 -0.21
N ALA A 42 11.47 -8.66 -1.04
CA ALA A 42 12.84 -8.20 -0.96
C ALA A 42 13.29 -7.70 -2.35
N LEU A 43 13.78 -6.47 -2.40
CA LEU A 43 14.23 -5.80 -3.62
C LEU A 43 15.75 -5.62 -3.56
N TRP A 44 16.42 -6.14 -4.57
CA TRP A 44 17.86 -6.09 -4.73
C TRP A 44 18.23 -5.32 -5.97
N ILE A 45 19.33 -4.57 -5.90
CA ILE A 45 19.95 -3.89 -7.04
C ILE A 45 21.43 -4.23 -7.04
N ASN A 46 21.93 -4.83 -8.12
CA ASN A 46 23.33 -5.25 -8.25
C ASN A 46 23.83 -6.01 -7.01
N ASP A 47 23.09 -7.05 -6.60
CA ASP A 47 23.32 -7.89 -5.41
C ASP A 47 23.22 -7.19 -4.04
N SER A 48 22.89 -5.90 -3.99
CA SER A 48 22.67 -5.17 -2.74
C SER A 48 21.19 -5.14 -2.37
N LEU A 49 20.84 -5.44 -1.12
CA LEU A 49 19.47 -5.33 -0.62
C LEU A 49 19.12 -3.85 -0.42
N VAL A 50 18.18 -3.35 -1.22
CA VAL A 50 17.79 -1.94 -1.23
C VAL A 50 16.51 -1.70 -0.45
N ALA A 51 15.51 -2.57 -0.60
CA ALA A 51 14.24 -2.44 0.11
C ALA A 51 13.74 -3.81 0.56
N ARG A 52 13.10 -3.85 1.72
CA ARG A 52 12.51 -5.08 2.23
C ARG A 52 11.26 -4.74 3.04
N ASN A 53 10.20 -5.47 2.75
CA ASN A 53 8.96 -5.41 3.51
C ASN A 53 8.62 -6.83 3.96
N GLY A 54 8.80 -7.10 5.25
CA GLY A 54 8.64 -8.44 5.82
C GLY A 54 9.85 -9.34 5.51
N MET A 55 9.64 -10.65 5.47
CA MET A 55 10.64 -11.63 5.05
C MET A 55 9.98 -12.60 4.05
N PRO A 56 10.37 -12.59 2.76
CA PRO A 56 9.88 -13.58 1.82
C PRO A 56 10.50 -14.95 2.12
N GLY A 57 9.63 -15.96 2.28
CA GLY A 57 10.02 -17.34 2.50
C GLY A 57 9.49 -18.27 1.40
N ILE A 58 9.84 -19.55 1.50
CA ILE A 58 9.35 -20.60 0.58
C ILE A 58 8.06 -21.26 1.09
N ASP A 59 7.66 -20.95 2.31
CA ASP A 59 6.45 -21.47 2.95
C ASP A 59 5.83 -20.43 3.90
N ARG A 60 4.68 -20.79 4.48
CA ARG A 60 3.92 -19.93 5.40
C ARG A 60 4.66 -19.60 6.70
N VAL A 61 5.54 -20.48 7.18
CA VAL A 61 6.23 -20.35 8.47
C VAL A 61 7.44 -19.42 8.35
N SER A 62 8.16 -19.53 7.24
CA SER A 62 9.32 -18.72 6.87
C SER A 62 8.95 -17.36 6.26
N THR A 63 7.67 -17.14 5.92
CA THR A 63 7.20 -15.88 5.36
C THR A 63 6.58 -14.98 6.43
N THR A 64 7.20 -13.82 6.66
CA THR A 64 6.70 -12.80 7.59
C THR A 64 6.08 -11.65 6.80
N PRO A 65 4.77 -11.41 6.86
CA PRO A 65 4.14 -10.31 6.14
C PRO A 65 4.37 -8.97 6.83
N HIS A 66 4.54 -7.91 6.06
CA HIS A 66 4.57 -6.54 6.56
C HIS A 66 4.03 -5.59 5.49
N TRP A 67 3.48 -4.45 5.89
CA TRP A 67 2.91 -3.44 5.00
C TRP A 67 3.54 -2.09 5.28
N LEU A 68 4.48 -1.71 4.41
CA LEU A 68 5.05 -0.38 4.42
C LEU A 68 5.48 -0.03 2.98
N PRO A 69 4.79 0.90 2.31
CA PRO A 69 5.30 1.51 1.09
C PRO A 69 6.62 2.23 1.38
N GLN A 70 7.62 2.04 0.54
CA GLN A 70 8.95 2.59 0.74
C GLN A 70 9.41 3.37 -0.48
N THR A 71 9.90 4.59 -0.24
CA THR A 71 10.67 5.35 -1.21
C THR A 71 12.13 5.17 -0.84
N VAL A 72 12.93 4.57 -1.73
CA VAL A 72 14.34 4.27 -1.45
C VAL A 72 15.21 4.94 -2.50
N ALA A 73 16.18 5.73 -2.05
CA ALA A 73 17.23 6.27 -2.90
C ALA A 73 18.11 5.14 -3.42
N ILE A 74 18.37 5.15 -4.73
CA ILE A 74 19.14 4.10 -5.42
C ILE A 74 20.36 4.71 -6.10
N ASN A 75 21.47 3.97 -6.04
CA ASN A 75 22.69 4.31 -6.76
C ASN A 75 22.85 3.33 -7.91
N LEU A 76 22.42 3.75 -9.10
CA LEU A 76 22.64 2.98 -10.33
C LEU A 76 24.01 3.31 -10.91
N LEU A 77 24.69 2.29 -11.42
CA LEU A 77 26.00 2.42 -12.05
C LEU A 77 25.82 2.76 -13.54
N PRO A 78 26.77 3.48 -14.17
CA PRO A 78 26.79 3.62 -15.62
C PRO A 78 26.84 2.24 -16.30
N GLY A 79 26.00 2.05 -17.31
CA GLY A 79 25.87 0.76 -18.02
C GLY A 79 24.77 -0.12 -17.43
N HIS A 80 25.07 -1.42 -17.30
CA HIS A 80 24.08 -2.44 -16.96
C HIS A 80 23.85 -2.49 -15.44
N ASN A 81 22.58 -2.50 -15.04
CA ASN A 81 22.15 -2.70 -13.67
C ASN A 81 21.08 -3.78 -13.62
N GLU A 82 21.14 -4.64 -12.62
CA GLU A 82 20.18 -5.71 -12.39
C GLU A 82 19.31 -5.38 -11.19
N ILE A 83 18.00 -5.49 -11.37
CA ILE A 83 16.99 -5.37 -10.31
C ILE A 83 16.32 -6.72 -10.14
N VAL A 84 16.41 -7.26 -8.93
CA VAL A 84 15.78 -8.53 -8.55
C VAL A 84 14.73 -8.24 -7.48
N LEU A 85 13.46 -8.55 -7.78
CA LEU A 85 12.37 -8.47 -6.82
C LEU A 85 11.89 -9.87 -6.46
N GLN A 86 12.09 -10.26 -5.21
CA GLN A 86 11.54 -11.49 -4.65
C GLN A 86 10.25 -11.18 -3.90
N ILE A 87 9.19 -11.92 -4.19
CA ILE A 87 7.91 -11.82 -3.50
C ILE A 87 7.49 -13.19 -2.95
N ALA A 88 6.84 -13.20 -1.79
CA ALA A 88 6.23 -14.40 -1.24
C ALA A 88 4.91 -14.08 -0.55
N ASN A 89 3.86 -14.81 -0.94
CA ASN A 89 2.52 -14.71 -0.39
C ASN A 89 1.99 -16.07 0.08
N PHE A 90 1.91 -16.26 1.40
CA PHE A 90 1.26 -17.42 2.02
C PHE A 90 0.17 -17.03 3.03
N HIS A 91 -0.10 -15.73 3.15
CA HIS A 91 -0.98 -15.17 4.19
C HIS A 91 -2.16 -14.38 3.63
N HIS A 92 -2.14 -14.03 2.34
CA HIS A 92 -3.18 -13.23 1.71
C HIS A 92 -3.83 -13.97 0.52
N SER A 93 -5.13 -13.70 0.28
CA SER A 93 -5.90 -14.35 -0.79
C SER A 93 -5.53 -13.85 -2.19
N LYS A 94 -4.97 -12.64 -2.28
CA LYS A 94 -4.42 -12.03 -3.51
C LYS A 94 -2.89 -12.00 -3.43
N GLY A 95 -2.23 -12.38 -4.52
CA GLY A 95 -0.77 -12.32 -4.68
C GLY A 95 -0.34 -11.33 -5.76
N GLY A 96 0.96 -11.11 -5.88
CA GLY A 96 1.56 -10.14 -6.80
C GLY A 96 1.60 -8.71 -6.26
N GLY A 97 2.09 -7.79 -7.09
CA GLY A 97 2.03 -6.35 -6.84
C GLY A 97 0.77 -5.77 -7.44
N ARG A 98 0.02 -4.98 -6.65
CA ARG A 98 -1.15 -4.25 -7.15
C ARG A 98 -0.74 -3.06 -8.00
N GLU A 99 0.34 -2.40 -7.60
CA GLU A 99 0.85 -1.18 -8.21
C GLU A 99 2.24 -1.44 -8.81
N ALA A 100 2.63 -0.60 -9.77
CA ALA A 100 3.93 -0.67 -10.40
C ALA A 100 4.99 0.02 -9.52
N ILE A 101 6.22 -0.51 -9.54
CA ILE A 101 7.37 0.21 -8.98
C ILE A 101 7.64 1.42 -9.87
N LEU A 102 7.76 2.60 -9.27
CA LEU A 102 8.05 3.83 -10.00
C LEU A 102 9.51 4.23 -9.83
N LEU A 103 10.14 4.62 -10.92
CA LEU A 103 11.49 5.19 -10.95
C LEU A 103 11.38 6.69 -11.21
N GLY A 104 12.00 7.49 -10.35
CA GLY A 104 12.02 8.95 -10.48
C GLY A 104 13.11 9.58 -9.63
N SER A 105 13.20 10.91 -9.61
CA SER A 105 14.04 11.57 -8.60
C SER A 105 13.38 11.49 -7.23
N GLU A 106 14.17 11.46 -6.17
CA GLU A 106 13.67 11.43 -4.78
C GLU A 106 12.69 12.59 -4.51
N ALA A 107 13.01 13.80 -4.97
CA ALA A 107 12.14 14.96 -4.82
C ALA A 107 10.78 14.80 -5.53
N GLN A 108 10.75 14.18 -6.72
CA GLN A 108 9.51 13.92 -7.45
C GLN A 108 8.63 12.90 -6.74
N LEU A 109 9.23 11.80 -6.27
CA LEU A 109 8.49 10.73 -5.58
C LEU A 109 7.97 11.20 -4.21
N THR A 110 8.79 11.93 -3.45
CA THR A 110 8.37 12.53 -2.18
C THR A 110 7.23 13.52 -2.38
N ARG A 111 7.33 14.43 -3.36
CA ARG A 111 6.26 15.38 -3.65
C ARG A 111 4.95 14.71 -4.09
N LYS A 112 5.04 13.63 -4.88
CA LYS A 112 3.88 12.82 -5.26
C LYS A 112 3.19 12.26 -4.01
N ARG A 113 3.96 11.60 -3.13
CA ARG A 113 3.44 11.04 -1.87
C ARG A 113 2.81 12.08 -0.96
N GLU A 114 3.44 13.24 -0.81
CA GLU A 114 2.88 14.35 -0.03
C GLU A 114 1.57 14.90 -0.61
N THR A 115 1.49 14.98 -1.93
CA THR A 115 0.27 15.43 -2.63
C THR A 115 -0.87 14.43 -2.46
N GLU A 116 -0.59 13.13 -2.60
CA GLU A 116 -1.57 12.06 -2.36
C GLU A 116 -2.04 12.07 -0.91
N ALA A 117 -1.13 12.18 0.06
CA ALA A 117 -1.48 12.29 1.47
C ALA A 117 -2.34 13.55 1.76
N ALA A 118 -2.00 14.69 1.16
CA ALA A 118 -2.78 15.93 1.33
C ALA A 118 -4.22 15.78 0.79
N LEU A 119 -4.40 15.11 -0.35
CA LEU A 119 -5.72 14.81 -0.92
C LEU A 119 -6.50 13.84 -0.02
N ASP A 120 -5.85 12.80 0.50
CA ASP A 120 -6.47 11.86 1.44
C ASP A 120 -6.94 12.57 2.71
N PHE A 121 -6.11 13.46 3.28
CA PHE A 121 -6.49 14.26 4.46
C PHE A 121 -7.63 15.23 4.17
N PHE A 122 -7.63 15.86 3.00
CA PHE A 122 -8.71 16.75 2.60
C PHE A 122 -10.04 16.00 2.44
N LEU A 123 -10.02 14.84 1.78
CA LEU A 123 -11.20 13.97 1.63
C LEU A 123 -11.68 13.43 2.98
N ALA A 124 -10.77 12.95 3.83
CA ALA A 124 -11.12 12.47 5.16
C ALA A 124 -11.71 13.59 6.03
N GLY A 125 -11.12 14.79 5.98
CA GLY A 125 -11.60 15.96 6.71
C GLY A 125 -13.00 16.37 6.28
N THR A 126 -13.28 16.44 4.97
CA THR A 126 -14.61 16.77 4.45
C THR A 126 -15.66 15.73 4.82
N LEU A 127 -15.32 14.44 4.80
CA LEU A 127 -16.21 13.36 5.26
C LEU A 127 -16.50 13.43 6.77
N ILE A 128 -15.50 13.72 7.59
CA ILE A 128 -15.68 13.89 9.04
C ILE A 128 -16.56 15.10 9.32
N MET A 129 -16.29 16.24 8.68
CA MET A 129 -17.10 17.45 8.85
C MET A 129 -18.55 17.21 8.44
N GLY A 130 -18.78 16.59 7.27
CA GLY A 130 -20.13 16.21 6.82
C GLY A 130 -20.80 15.24 7.77
N GLY A 131 -20.09 14.19 8.19
CA GLY A 131 -20.60 13.20 9.14
C GLY A 131 -21.02 13.82 10.47
N LEU A 132 -20.17 14.67 11.06
CA LEU A 132 -20.49 15.38 12.29
C LEU A 132 -21.65 16.38 12.12
N PHE A 133 -21.74 17.05 10.97
CA PHE A 133 -22.85 17.95 10.65
C PHE A 133 -24.19 17.20 10.64
N PHE A 134 -24.28 16.09 9.89
CA PHE A 134 -25.50 15.27 9.85
C PHE A 134 -25.79 14.59 11.19
N LEU A 135 -24.77 14.21 11.96
CA LEU A 135 -24.95 13.70 13.32
C LEU A 135 -25.57 14.78 14.23
N GLY A 136 -25.10 16.02 14.14
CA GLY A 136 -25.70 17.16 14.84
C GLY A 136 -27.17 17.36 14.45
N LEU A 137 -27.47 17.34 13.14
CA LEU A 137 -28.84 17.49 12.64
C LEU A 137 -29.78 16.40 13.20
N TYR A 138 -29.28 15.17 13.33
CA TYR A 138 -30.03 14.07 13.94
C TYR A 138 -30.29 14.28 15.43
N LEU A 139 -29.27 14.72 16.18
CA LEU A 139 -29.37 14.95 17.63
C LEU A 139 -30.29 16.13 17.96
N PHE A 140 -30.28 17.20 17.14
CA PHE A 140 -30.96 18.46 17.44
C PHE A 140 -32.34 18.63 16.80
N GLY A 141 -32.82 17.73 15.93
CA GLY A 141 -34.20 17.87 15.46
C GLY A 141 -34.71 16.84 14.45
N GLN A 142 -33.88 16.37 13.52
CA GLN A 142 -34.33 15.45 12.48
C GLN A 142 -33.98 14.01 12.82
N ARG A 143 -34.87 13.32 13.53
CA ARG A 143 -34.72 11.90 13.91
C ARG A 143 -35.00 10.93 12.76
N GLU A 144 -34.69 11.32 11.53
CA GLU A 144 -34.78 10.42 10.39
C GLU A 144 -33.65 9.39 10.44
N ARG A 145 -34.02 8.12 10.28
CA ARG A 145 -33.05 7.03 10.30
C ARG A 145 -31.98 7.18 9.21
N ALA A 146 -32.33 7.73 8.06
CA ALA A 146 -31.40 7.97 6.96
C ALA A 146 -30.21 8.88 7.37
N ILE A 147 -30.47 9.92 8.17
CA ILE A 147 -29.46 10.91 8.58
C ILE A 147 -28.40 10.28 9.49
N ILE A 148 -28.81 9.42 10.44
CA ILE A 148 -27.87 8.74 11.33
C ILE A 148 -27.06 7.66 10.60
N TYR A 149 -27.66 6.93 9.65
CA TYR A 149 -26.90 5.97 8.84
C TYR A 149 -25.86 6.68 7.97
N PHE A 150 -26.22 7.81 7.34
CA PHE A 150 -25.30 8.59 6.52
C PHE A 150 -24.14 9.19 7.33
N SER A 151 -24.41 9.69 8.54
CA SER A 151 -23.35 10.25 9.40
C SER A 151 -22.36 9.19 9.88
N LEU A 152 -22.86 8.05 10.34
CA LEU A 152 -22.04 6.88 10.71
C LEU A 152 -21.22 6.38 9.53
N PHE A 153 -21.86 6.20 8.36
CA PHE A 153 -21.17 5.83 7.13
C PHE A 153 -20.03 6.79 6.81
N SER A 154 -20.29 8.10 6.85
CA SER A 154 -19.29 9.12 6.49
C SER A 154 -18.07 9.09 7.43
N ILE A 155 -18.29 8.93 8.73
CA ILE A 155 -17.22 8.83 9.75
C ILE A 155 -16.44 7.52 9.62
N VAL A 156 -17.12 6.40 9.36
CA VAL A 156 -16.46 5.11 9.15
C VAL A 156 -15.66 5.12 7.84
N TYR A 157 -16.21 5.72 6.79
CA TYR A 157 -15.56 5.80 5.48
C TYR A 157 -14.36 6.75 5.51
N SER A 158 -14.36 7.83 6.31
CA SER A 158 -13.17 8.68 6.46
C SER A 158 -11.98 7.93 7.05
N TYR A 159 -12.22 6.99 7.97
CA TYR A 159 -11.16 6.11 8.47
C TYR A 159 -10.58 5.22 7.35
N ARG A 160 -11.44 4.71 6.46
CA ARG A 160 -11.01 3.93 5.30
C ARG A 160 -10.13 4.75 4.34
N VAL A 161 -10.50 5.99 4.06
CA VAL A 161 -9.70 6.90 3.21
C VAL A 161 -8.28 7.06 3.78
N LEU A 162 -8.15 7.31 5.09
CA LEU A 162 -6.85 7.46 5.75
C LEU A 162 -6.06 6.14 5.91
N GLY A 163 -6.75 5.02 6.07
CA GLY A 163 -6.13 3.72 6.29
C GLY A 163 -5.65 3.02 5.03
N PHE A 164 -6.35 3.19 3.91
CA PHE A 164 -6.12 2.43 2.69
C PHE A 164 -5.43 3.22 1.58
N GLY A 165 -5.61 4.55 1.49
CA GLY A 165 -5.07 5.35 0.39
C GLY A 165 -3.54 5.36 0.38
N SER A 166 -2.96 5.96 1.40
CA SER A 166 -1.52 6.17 1.54
C SER A 166 -0.86 5.32 2.64
N TYR A 167 -1.62 4.39 3.25
CA TYR A 167 -1.26 3.66 4.47
C TYR A 167 -0.64 4.57 5.55
N PHE A 168 -1.05 5.84 5.60
CA PHE A 168 -0.43 6.84 6.47
C PHE A 168 -0.56 6.47 7.94
N LEU A 169 -1.63 5.77 8.33
CA LEU A 169 -1.80 5.23 9.67
C LEU A 169 -0.67 4.26 10.08
N HIS A 170 -0.08 3.51 9.14
CA HIS A 170 1.07 2.65 9.42
C HIS A 170 2.36 3.44 9.64
N SER A 171 2.51 4.60 8.98
CA SER A 171 3.63 5.51 9.25
C SER A 171 3.53 6.22 10.61
N LEU A 172 2.30 6.52 11.07
CA LEU A 172 2.05 7.13 12.39
C LEU A 172 2.14 6.12 13.54
N LEU A 173 1.69 4.88 13.33
CA LEU A 173 1.62 3.83 14.35
C LEU A 173 2.34 2.56 13.86
N PRO A 174 3.69 2.56 13.82
CA PRO A 174 4.48 1.44 13.30
C PRO A 174 4.34 0.14 14.11
N GLN A 175 3.75 0.18 15.32
CA GLN A 175 3.52 -1.00 16.16
C GLN A 175 2.16 -1.68 15.94
N LEU A 176 1.30 -1.15 15.07
CA LEU A 176 0.02 -1.81 14.77
C LEU A 176 0.25 -3.14 14.04
N SER A 177 -0.28 -4.22 14.62
CA SER A 177 -0.15 -5.55 14.00
C SER A 177 -0.89 -5.58 12.65
N TRP A 178 -0.18 -6.06 11.61
CA TRP A 178 -0.70 -6.23 10.25
C TRP A 178 -2.10 -6.88 10.19
N GLY A 179 -2.31 -7.94 10.98
CA GLY A 179 -3.59 -8.66 11.00
C GLY A 179 -4.76 -7.84 11.55
N LEU A 180 -4.52 -6.86 12.43
CA LEU A 180 -5.56 -6.02 13.02
C LEU A 180 -5.96 -4.92 12.04
N THR A 181 -5.00 -4.31 11.33
CA THR A 181 -5.31 -3.35 10.26
C THR A 181 -6.12 -3.99 9.14
N ILE A 182 -5.73 -5.18 8.67
CA ILE A 182 -6.50 -5.93 7.67
C ILE A 182 -7.93 -6.18 8.14
N ARG A 183 -8.12 -6.64 9.38
CA ARG A 183 -9.46 -6.91 9.91
C ARG A 183 -10.29 -5.63 9.96
N LEU A 184 -9.72 -4.50 10.37
CA LEU A 184 -10.39 -3.20 10.35
C LEU A 184 -10.70 -2.75 8.92
N GLU A 185 -9.81 -2.99 7.97
CA GLU A 185 -10.02 -2.64 6.57
C GLU A 185 -11.17 -3.45 5.95
N TYR A 186 -11.23 -4.75 6.20
CA TYR A 186 -12.37 -5.57 5.78
C TYR A 186 -13.64 -5.19 6.54
N LEU A 187 -13.57 -4.92 7.85
CA LEU A 187 -14.73 -4.47 8.64
C LEU A 187 -15.31 -3.16 8.12
N THR A 188 -14.46 -2.17 7.77
CA THR A 188 -14.94 -0.91 7.18
C THR A 188 -15.52 -1.12 5.78
N LEU A 189 -14.97 -2.03 4.97
CA LEU A 189 -15.56 -2.40 3.68
C LEU A 189 -16.98 -2.93 3.88
N TYR A 190 -17.15 -3.91 4.77
CA TYR A 190 -18.45 -4.51 5.06
C TYR A 190 -19.42 -3.52 5.72
N ALA A 191 -18.95 -2.66 6.63
CA ALA A 191 -19.76 -1.64 7.29
C ALA A 191 -20.17 -0.51 6.34
N SER A 192 -19.40 -0.25 5.28
CA SER A 192 -19.76 0.73 4.25
C SER A 192 -20.73 0.18 3.20
N ALA A 193 -20.78 -1.15 3.03
CA ALA A 193 -21.60 -1.83 2.02
C ALA A 193 -22.94 -2.36 2.55
N ALA A 194 -23.16 -2.29 3.87
CA ALA A 194 -24.39 -2.71 4.56
C ALA A 194 -25.26 -1.51 4.92
#